data_AF-A0A9P7V9A1-F1
#
_entry.id   AF-A0A9P7V9A1-F1
#
_cell.length_a   1.000
_cell.length_b   1.000
_cell.length_c   1.000
_cell.angle_alpha   90.00
_cell.angle_beta   90.00
_cell.angle_gamma   90.00
#
_symmetry.space_group_name_H-M   'P 1'
#
loop_
_entity.id
_entity.type
_entity.pdbx_description
1 polymer ?
#
loop_
_entity_poly.entity_id
_entity_poly.type
_entity_poly.pdbx_seq_one_letter_code
_entity_poly.pdbx_strand_id
1 'polypeptide(L)'
;MVKMPIELILFPVMRPLVQAKAVLFHPHRRASRYVPTIIELDEQKTNQYVVLKRFGSGSKIFDVYDTNHGQMPIGPKNPGDKLFWFLRSRAVKGAYRMYSSSITGTGPNGEDEPVADVRAGLRSNVLLIRAPTIPAAELGWHIINHRVDANDSYRMFTMADGYTYQWTSKGRWLEKVHNVGEKESEVRERIGRVIPNGVNGFTLVIDESKICREMALSSALCSHIDHWNTSIEVGGIYYAKQPGQVRWKRD
;
A
#
# COMPACT_ATOMS: atom_id res chain seq x y z
N MET A 1 25.13 21.51 6.09
CA MET A 1 24.95 20.66 7.29
C MET A 1 23.68 19.86 7.09
N VAL A 2 23.78 18.61 6.65
CA VAL A 2 22.60 17.76 6.38
C VAL A 2 22.01 17.38 7.74
N LYS A 3 20.83 17.91 8.07
CA LYS A 3 20.08 17.49 9.26
C LYS A 3 19.80 15.99 9.11
N MET A 4 20.54 15.16 9.86
CA MET A 4 20.17 13.76 10.00
C MET A 4 18.73 13.74 10.56
N PRO A 5 17.78 13.07 9.90
CA PRO A 5 16.41 13.02 10.40
C PRO A 5 16.43 12.43 11.81
N ILE A 6 15.84 13.13 12.79
CA ILE A 6 15.75 12.66 14.19
C ILE A 6 15.20 11.23 14.25
N GLU A 7 14.33 10.86 13.30
CA GLU A 7 13.80 9.53 13.09
C GLU A 7 14.89 8.45 12.96
N LEU A 8 16.01 8.73 12.27
CA LEU A 8 17.13 7.79 12.12
C LEU A 8 17.89 7.57 13.43
N ILE A 9 17.95 8.59 14.29
CA ILE A 9 18.60 8.53 15.61
C ILE A 9 17.73 7.76 16.59
N LEU A 10 16.41 7.98 16.54
CA LEU A 10 15.45 7.33 17.44
C LEU A 10 15.08 5.91 17.01
N PHE A 11 15.25 5.55 15.73
CA PHE A 11 14.86 4.26 15.18
C PHE A 11 15.37 3.04 15.96
N PRO A 12 16.66 2.98 16.38
CA PRO A 12 17.20 1.84 17.13
C PRO A 12 16.54 1.63 18.50
N VAL A 13 15.99 2.69 19.09
CA VAL A 13 15.36 2.67 20.41
C VAL A 13 13.84 2.49 20.30
N MET A 14 13.21 3.20 19.38
CA MET A 14 11.75 3.18 19.21
C MET A 14 11.26 1.83 18.67
N ARG A 15 12.01 1.19 17.77
CA ARG A 15 11.63 -0.09 17.20
C ARG A 15 11.49 -1.21 18.25
N PRO A 16 12.48 -1.48 19.12
CA PRO A 16 12.33 -2.50 20.17
C PRO A 16 11.26 -2.14 21.21
N LEU A 17 11.07 -0.86 21.55
CA LEU A 17 10.01 -0.44 22.48
C LEU A 17 8.61 -0.75 21.94
N VAL A 18 8.36 -0.42 20.67
CA VAL A 18 7.07 -0.71 20.03
C VAL A 18 6.86 -2.22 19.90
N GLN A 19 7.92 -3.01 19.68
CA GLN A 19 7.84 -4.48 19.67
C GLN A 19 7.52 -5.07 21.04
N ALA A 20 8.20 -4.61 22.10
CA ALA A 20 7.92 -5.06 23.45
C ALA A 20 6.46 -4.77 23.84
N LYS A 21 5.97 -3.56 23.53
CA LYS A 21 4.56 -3.21 23.70
C LYS A 21 3.66 -4.16 22.90
N ALA A 22 3.94 -4.37 21.62
CA ALA A 22 3.17 -5.27 20.77
C ALA A 22 3.06 -6.68 21.35
N VAL A 23 4.17 -7.28 21.79
CA VAL A 23 4.21 -8.62 22.40
C VAL A 23 3.38 -8.66 23.68
N LEU A 24 3.51 -7.66 24.54
CA LEU A 24 2.82 -7.59 25.83
C LEU A 24 1.30 -7.46 25.67
N PHE A 25 0.83 -6.69 24.69
CA PHE A 25 -0.60 -6.49 24.44
C PHE A 25 -1.23 -7.53 23.49
N HIS A 26 -0.43 -8.39 22.85
CA HIS A 26 -0.92 -9.37 21.89
C HIS A 26 -1.93 -10.37 22.48
N PRO A 27 -1.71 -10.98 23.67
CA PRO A 27 -2.67 -11.90 24.27
C PRO A 27 -4.03 -11.23 24.57
N HIS A 28 -3.99 -10.01 25.11
CA HIS A 28 -5.20 -9.25 25.42
C HIS A 28 -6.00 -8.91 24.16
N ARG A 29 -5.33 -8.50 23.07
CA ARG A 29 -5.99 -8.23 21.79
C ARG A 29 -6.66 -9.48 21.24
N ARG A 30 -5.98 -10.63 21.27
CA ARG A 30 -6.51 -11.89 20.76
C ARG A 30 -7.72 -12.42 21.56
N ALA A 31 -7.81 -12.08 22.85
CA ALA A 31 -8.93 -12.47 23.71
C ALA A 31 -10.18 -11.58 23.55
N SER A 32 -10.07 -10.45 22.83
CA SER A 32 -11.20 -9.53 22.63
C SER A 32 -12.22 -10.13 21.65
N ARG A 33 -13.48 -10.25 22.08
CA ARG A 33 -14.63 -10.63 21.22
C ARG A 33 -15.08 -9.44 20.38
N TYR A 34 -14.32 -9.12 19.35
CA TYR A 34 -14.64 -8.05 18.42
C TYR A 34 -14.97 -8.64 17.06
N VAL A 35 -16.24 -8.51 16.65
CA VAL A 35 -16.74 -9.05 15.38
C VAL A 35 -17.45 -7.91 14.64
N PRO A 36 -16.76 -7.24 13.70
CA PRO A 36 -17.39 -6.22 12.87
C PRO A 36 -18.35 -6.86 11.87
N THR A 37 -19.34 -6.10 11.40
CA THR A 37 -20.18 -6.52 10.29
C THR A 37 -19.40 -6.35 8.98
N ILE A 38 -19.30 -7.40 8.17
CA ILE A 38 -18.55 -7.37 6.91
C ILE A 38 -19.53 -7.41 5.74
N ILE A 39 -19.43 -6.42 4.84
CA ILE A 39 -20.08 -6.44 3.54
C ILE A 39 -19.05 -6.93 2.52
N GLU A 40 -19.39 -8.01 1.82
CA GLU A 40 -18.49 -8.65 0.86
C GLU A 40 -18.35 -7.86 -0.44
N LEU A 41 -17.24 -8.09 -1.14
CA LEU A 41 -16.93 -7.43 -2.40
C LEU A 41 -17.87 -7.94 -3.51
N ASP A 42 -18.54 -7.01 -4.19
CA ASP A 42 -19.31 -7.30 -5.41
C ASP A 42 -18.35 -7.45 -6.59
N GLU A 43 -17.93 -8.69 -6.89
CA GLU A 43 -16.94 -8.98 -7.94
C GLU A 43 -17.37 -8.49 -9.33
N GLN A 44 -18.66 -8.32 -9.59
CA GLN A 44 -19.19 -7.90 -10.90
C GLN A 44 -18.87 -6.44 -11.24
N LYS A 45 -18.66 -5.59 -10.23
CA LYS A 45 -18.40 -4.15 -10.38
C LYS A 45 -16.93 -3.79 -10.26
N THR A 46 -16.05 -4.79 -10.31
CA THR A 46 -14.62 -4.59 -10.06
C THR A 46 -13.79 -4.49 -11.32
N ASN A 47 -12.84 -3.57 -11.30
CA ASN A 47 -11.76 -3.46 -12.26
C ASN A 47 -10.51 -4.15 -11.70
N GLN A 48 -9.70 -4.71 -12.60
CA GLN A 48 -8.54 -5.49 -12.22
C GLN A 48 -7.28 -4.99 -12.92
N TYR A 49 -6.26 -4.68 -12.12
CA TYR A 49 -4.98 -4.14 -12.54
C TYR A 49 -3.86 -5.02 -12.05
N VAL A 50 -2.85 -5.25 -12.89
CA VAL A 50 -1.66 -6.00 -12.50
C VAL A 50 -0.47 -5.05 -12.34
N VAL A 51 0.22 -5.17 -11.21
CA VAL A 51 1.43 -4.43 -10.87
C VAL A 51 2.61 -5.38 -10.92
N LEU A 52 3.51 -5.19 -11.88
CA LEU A 52 4.64 -6.09 -12.13
C LEU A 52 5.97 -5.34 -12.09
N LYS A 53 7.01 -5.99 -11.55
CA LYS A 53 8.38 -5.52 -11.64
C LYS A 53 8.83 -5.51 -13.09
N ARG A 54 9.39 -4.39 -13.55
CA ARG A 54 10.00 -4.31 -14.87
C ARG A 54 11.24 -5.20 -14.92
N PHE A 55 11.33 -6.05 -15.94
CA PHE A 55 12.48 -6.92 -16.17
C PHE A 55 13.79 -6.12 -16.20
N GLY A 56 14.84 -6.63 -15.56
CA GLY A 56 16.15 -5.97 -15.45
C GLY A 56 16.23 -4.79 -14.47
N SER A 57 15.09 -4.25 -14.00
CA SER A 57 15.08 -3.12 -13.05
C SER A 57 15.17 -3.52 -11.58
N GLY A 58 14.95 -4.81 -11.27
CA GLY A 58 14.80 -5.31 -9.90
C GLY A 58 13.55 -4.75 -9.22
N SER A 59 13.69 -4.21 -8.00
CA SER A 59 12.61 -3.52 -7.27
C SER A 59 12.66 -1.99 -7.44
N LYS A 60 13.17 -1.51 -8.58
CA LYS A 60 13.26 -0.07 -8.85
C LYS A 60 12.06 0.45 -9.61
N ILE A 61 11.49 -0.36 -10.50
CA ILE A 61 10.37 0.05 -11.34
C ILE A 61 9.27 -1.02 -11.27
N PHE A 62 8.05 -0.57 -10.99
CA PHE A 62 6.85 -1.38 -11.14
C PHE A 62 5.97 -0.77 -12.22
N ASP A 63 5.59 -1.56 -13.21
CA ASP A 63 4.65 -1.17 -14.25
C ASP A 63 3.25 -1.67 -13.88
N VAL A 64 2.25 -0.85 -14.19
CA VAL A 64 0.83 -1.13 -13.95
C VAL A 64 0.14 -1.31 -15.29
N TYR A 65 -0.56 -2.43 -15.43
CA TYR A 65 -1.30 -2.77 -16.63
C TYR A 65 -2.76 -3.06 -16.31
N ASP A 66 -3.64 -2.74 -17.26
CA ASP A 66 -5.01 -3.24 -17.25
C ASP A 66 -5.02 -4.73 -17.61
N THR A 67 -5.85 -5.50 -16.93
CA THR A 67 -6.04 -6.92 -17.21
C THR A 67 -7.34 -7.20 -17.97
N ASN A 68 -8.14 -6.17 -18.28
CA ASN A 68 -9.47 -6.29 -18.87
C ASN A 68 -10.35 -7.29 -18.09
N HIS A 69 -10.57 -7.01 -16.80
CA HIS A 69 -11.31 -7.90 -15.88
C HIS A 69 -10.75 -9.34 -15.83
N GLY A 70 -9.42 -9.49 -15.88
CA GLY A 70 -8.75 -10.78 -15.71
C GLY A 70 -8.55 -11.59 -16.99
N GLN A 71 -8.96 -11.10 -18.16
CA GLN A 71 -8.66 -11.73 -19.45
C GLN A 71 -7.15 -11.80 -19.72
N MET A 72 -6.39 -10.80 -19.25
CA MET A 72 -4.95 -10.69 -19.40
C MET A 72 -4.25 -10.64 -18.03
N PRO A 73 -4.01 -11.79 -17.36
CA PRO A 73 -3.54 -11.81 -15.97
C PRO A 73 -2.14 -11.23 -15.76
N ILE A 74 -1.32 -11.18 -16.81
CA ILE A 74 0.06 -10.64 -16.79
C ILE A 74 0.12 -9.25 -17.46
N GLY A 75 -1.03 -8.71 -17.88
CA GLY A 75 -1.12 -7.49 -18.67
C GLY A 75 -0.99 -7.74 -20.18
N PRO A 76 -1.03 -6.68 -20.99
CA PRO A 76 -0.95 -6.75 -22.44
C PRO A 76 0.41 -7.28 -22.91
N LYS A 77 0.41 -7.91 -24.10
CA LYS A 77 1.65 -8.44 -24.72
C LYS A 77 2.67 -7.35 -25.04
N ASN A 78 2.20 -6.13 -25.28
CA ASN A 78 3.06 -4.98 -25.56
C ASN A 78 3.45 -4.27 -24.25
N PRO A 79 4.76 -4.16 -23.94
CA PRO A 79 5.23 -3.45 -22.75
C PRO A 79 4.96 -1.93 -22.77
N GLY A 80 4.59 -1.38 -23.93
CA GLY A 80 4.26 0.04 -24.11
C GLY A 80 2.89 0.41 -23.54
N ASP A 81 1.98 -0.55 -23.42
CA ASP A 81 0.57 -0.33 -23.03
C ASP A 81 0.39 -0.22 -21.50
N LYS A 82 1.41 0.28 -20.81
CA LYS A 82 1.35 0.54 -19.37
C LYS A 82 0.43 1.73 -19.08
N LEU A 83 -0.41 1.61 -18.07
CA LEU A 83 -1.25 2.72 -17.59
C LEU A 83 -0.46 3.66 -16.69
N PHE A 84 0.33 3.05 -15.80
CA PHE A 84 1.17 3.76 -14.84
C PHE A 84 2.49 3.04 -14.65
N TRP A 85 3.47 3.75 -14.10
CA TRP A 85 4.65 3.13 -13.55
C TRP A 85 5.11 3.83 -12.29
N PHE A 86 5.57 3.04 -11.32
CA PHE A 86 6.20 3.50 -10.10
C PHE A 86 7.70 3.46 -10.27
N LEU A 87 8.35 4.62 -10.15
CA LEU A 87 9.79 4.76 -10.15
C LEU A 87 10.28 4.97 -8.71
N ARG A 88 11.17 4.11 -8.24
CA ARG A 88 11.76 4.24 -6.91
C ARG A 88 12.70 5.43 -6.85
N SER A 89 12.60 6.22 -5.78
CA SER A 89 13.59 7.23 -5.45
C SER A 89 14.97 6.61 -5.21
N ARG A 90 16.02 7.32 -5.63
CA ARG A 90 17.41 6.94 -5.33
C ARG A 90 17.80 7.26 -3.88
N ALA A 91 17.16 8.28 -3.29
CA ALA A 91 17.53 8.81 -1.99
C ALA A 91 16.96 7.97 -0.82
N VAL A 92 15.77 7.40 -0.97
CA VAL A 92 15.06 6.72 0.12
C VAL A 92 14.52 5.37 -0.35
N LYS A 93 14.91 4.30 0.34
CA LYS A 93 14.32 2.96 0.13
C LYS A 93 12.86 3.00 0.60
N GLY A 94 11.93 2.56 -0.26
CA GLY A 94 10.50 2.58 0.03
C GLY A 94 9.77 3.84 -0.45
N ALA A 95 10.48 4.81 -1.02
CA ALA A 95 9.85 5.96 -1.69
C ALA A 95 9.73 5.71 -3.20
N TYR A 96 8.54 5.93 -3.76
CA TYR A 96 8.24 5.76 -5.18
C TYR A 96 7.47 6.97 -5.70
N ARG A 97 7.69 7.30 -6.98
CA ARG A 97 6.88 8.26 -7.72
C ARG A 97 6.07 7.52 -8.76
N MET A 98 4.77 7.74 -8.77
CA MET A 98 3.83 7.21 -9.76
C MET A 98 3.72 8.18 -10.92
N TYR A 99 3.84 7.68 -12.13
CA TYR A 99 3.64 8.42 -13.37
C TYR A 99 2.55 7.74 -14.19
N SER A 100 1.88 8.49 -15.05
CA SER A 100 0.84 7.96 -15.94
C SER A 100 1.23 8.13 -17.40
N SER A 101 0.85 7.17 -18.23
CA SER A 101 1.04 7.23 -19.68
C SER A 101 0.15 8.27 -20.36
N SER A 102 -0.93 8.72 -19.72
CA SER A 102 -1.87 9.70 -20.30
C SER A 102 -1.38 11.14 -20.24
N ILE A 103 -0.41 11.45 -19.38
CA ILE A 103 0.10 12.83 -19.14
C ILE A 103 1.62 12.92 -19.33
N THR A 104 2.17 12.14 -20.26
CA THR A 104 3.61 12.20 -20.57
C THR A 104 3.98 13.52 -21.23
N GLY A 105 5.15 14.05 -20.87
CA GLY A 105 5.69 15.28 -21.46
C GLY A 105 4.87 16.56 -21.22
N THR A 106 3.99 16.59 -20.22
CA THR A 106 3.20 17.80 -19.91
C THR A 106 3.95 18.84 -19.07
N GLY A 107 5.16 18.53 -18.59
CA GLY A 107 5.95 19.44 -17.78
C GLY A 107 6.50 20.65 -18.57
N PRO A 108 6.99 21.70 -17.88
CA PRO A 108 7.47 22.93 -18.52
C PRO A 108 8.58 22.72 -19.56
N ASN A 109 9.37 21.66 -19.40
CA ASN A 109 10.47 21.28 -20.29
C ASN A 109 10.17 20.01 -21.12
N GLY A 110 8.90 19.58 -21.19
CA GLY A 110 8.52 18.28 -21.79
C GLY A 110 8.87 17.08 -20.89
N GLU A 111 9.02 17.31 -19.59
CA GLU A 111 9.27 16.26 -18.60
C GLU A 111 7.98 15.55 -18.18
N ASP A 112 8.09 14.28 -17.77
CA ASP A 112 6.97 13.53 -17.19
C ASP A 112 6.69 14.02 -15.77
N GLU A 113 5.45 14.43 -15.52
CA GLU A 113 5.02 14.88 -14.20
C GLU A 113 4.50 13.70 -13.35
N PRO A 114 4.85 13.63 -12.06
CA PRO A 114 4.34 12.60 -11.18
C PRO A 114 2.86 12.83 -10.84
N VAL A 115 2.09 11.76 -10.86
CA VAL A 115 0.68 11.70 -10.42
C VAL A 115 0.60 11.58 -8.90
N ALA A 116 1.50 10.80 -8.31
CA ALA A 116 1.54 10.56 -6.87
C ALA A 116 2.96 10.28 -6.37
N ASP A 117 3.25 10.69 -5.14
CA ASP A 117 4.46 10.32 -4.40
C ASP A 117 4.09 9.39 -3.24
N VAL A 118 4.67 8.20 -3.20
CA VAL A 118 4.44 7.18 -2.17
C VAL A 118 5.67 7.06 -1.28
N ARG A 119 5.47 7.04 0.02
CA ARG A 119 6.52 6.71 1.00
C ARG A 119 6.04 5.60 1.91
N ALA A 120 6.66 4.44 1.79
CA ALA A 120 6.46 3.31 2.69
C ALA A 120 7.41 3.39 3.90
N GLY A 121 6.97 2.87 5.05
CA GLY A 121 7.76 2.69 6.26
C GLY A 121 6.97 2.99 7.54
N LEU A 122 7.70 3.35 8.61
CA LEU A 122 7.13 3.65 9.92
C LEU A 122 6.10 4.78 9.87
N ARG A 123 6.38 5.81 9.06
CA ARG A 123 5.44 6.88 8.70
C ARG A 123 5.17 6.78 7.21
N SER A 124 4.11 6.05 6.90
CA SER A 124 3.68 5.83 5.54
C SER A 124 2.80 6.97 5.07
N ASN A 125 2.96 7.43 3.83
CA ASN A 125 2.07 8.41 3.23
C ASN A 125 2.00 8.29 1.71
N VAL A 126 0.93 8.84 1.16
CA VAL A 126 0.71 9.04 -0.28
C VAL A 126 0.41 10.51 -0.47
N LEU A 127 1.16 11.19 -1.33
CA LEU A 127 0.85 12.53 -1.82
C LEU A 127 0.25 12.38 -3.22
N LEU A 128 -1.04 12.64 -3.37
CA LEU A 128 -1.67 12.73 -4.68
C LEU A 128 -1.42 14.14 -5.23
N ILE A 129 -0.71 14.24 -6.35
CA ILE A 129 -0.25 15.50 -6.94
C ILE A 129 -1.21 15.92 -8.04
N ARG A 130 -1.48 15.00 -8.96
CA ARG A 130 -2.24 15.28 -10.18
C ARG A 130 -2.94 14.02 -10.64
N ALA A 131 -4.25 14.07 -10.79
CA ALA A 131 -4.98 13.00 -11.44
C ALA A 131 -6.17 13.58 -12.22
N PRO A 132 -6.22 13.37 -13.55
CA PRO A 132 -7.25 14.00 -14.39
C PRO A 132 -8.67 13.51 -14.09
N THR A 133 -8.81 12.33 -13.49
CA THR A 133 -10.09 11.67 -13.22
C THR A 133 -10.51 11.72 -11.76
N ILE A 134 -9.74 12.37 -10.88
CA ILE A 134 -10.01 12.42 -9.44
C ILE A 134 -10.54 13.80 -9.03
N PRO A 135 -11.53 13.90 -8.12
CA PRO A 135 -11.93 15.16 -7.54
C PRO A 135 -10.74 15.92 -6.93
N ALA A 136 -10.65 17.23 -7.15
CA ALA A 136 -9.58 18.07 -6.62
C ALA A 136 -9.45 18.01 -5.08
N ALA A 137 -10.54 17.67 -4.39
CA ALA A 137 -10.56 17.51 -2.93
C ALA A 137 -9.70 16.34 -2.43
N GLU A 138 -9.45 15.32 -3.26
CA GLU A 138 -8.59 14.18 -2.91
C GLU A 138 -7.11 14.45 -3.22
N LEU A 139 -6.75 15.64 -3.75
CA LEU A 139 -5.35 15.99 -3.94
C LEU A 139 -4.72 16.37 -2.60
N GLY A 140 -3.45 16.01 -2.42
CA GLY A 140 -2.69 16.32 -1.21
C GLY A 140 -2.21 15.08 -0.45
N TRP A 141 -1.88 15.30 0.81
CA TRP A 141 -1.24 14.29 1.67
C TRP A 141 -2.27 13.41 2.36
N HIS A 142 -2.16 12.10 2.12
CA HIS A 142 -2.86 11.07 2.87
C HIS A 142 -1.88 10.30 3.73
N ILE A 143 -2.04 10.44 5.05
CA ILE A 143 -1.21 9.76 6.04
C ILE A 143 -1.76 8.34 6.22
N ILE A 144 -0.89 7.35 6.07
CA ILE A 144 -1.23 5.95 6.29
C ILE A 144 -0.80 5.57 7.72
N ASN A 145 -1.80 5.46 8.58
CA ASN A 145 -1.65 5.05 9.96
C ASN A 145 -1.60 3.53 10.10
N HIS A 146 -0.93 3.07 11.14
CA HIS A 146 -0.82 1.66 11.45
C HIS A 146 -1.65 1.34 12.70
N ARG A 147 -2.62 0.43 12.57
CA ARG A 147 -3.49 -0.01 13.66
C ARG A 147 -3.49 -1.53 13.75
N VAL A 148 -3.62 -2.06 14.97
CA VAL A 148 -3.73 -3.50 15.21
C VAL A 148 -4.87 -3.71 16.18
N ASP A 149 -5.80 -4.59 15.81
CA ASP A 149 -6.90 -5.01 16.67
C ASP A 149 -6.84 -6.52 16.96
N ALA A 150 -7.95 -7.10 17.42
CA ALA A 150 -8.06 -8.53 17.70
C ALA A 150 -7.98 -9.41 16.44
N ASN A 151 -8.41 -8.88 15.30
CA ASN A 151 -8.66 -9.62 14.08
C ASN A 151 -7.45 -9.55 13.15
N ASP A 152 -6.88 -8.36 12.95
CA ASP A 152 -5.78 -8.13 12.01
C ASP A 152 -4.94 -6.89 12.36
N SER A 153 -3.92 -6.66 11.53
CA SER A 153 -3.15 -5.44 11.43
C SER A 153 -3.51 -4.69 10.16
N TYR A 154 -3.67 -3.37 10.25
CA TYR A 154 -4.26 -2.53 9.22
C TYR A 154 -3.36 -1.35 8.88
N ARG A 155 -3.29 -1.03 7.58
CA ARG A 155 -2.89 0.30 7.09
C ARG A 155 -4.14 1.11 6.82
N MET A 156 -4.37 2.13 7.62
CA MET A 156 -5.55 2.98 7.54
C MET A 156 -5.22 4.35 6.97
N PHE A 157 -6.10 4.89 6.15
CA PHE A 157 -6.04 6.25 5.65
C PHE A 157 -7.44 6.83 5.51
N THR A 158 -7.56 8.16 5.53
CA THR A 158 -8.83 8.86 5.37
C THR A 158 -8.82 9.62 4.05
N MET A 159 -9.93 9.58 3.34
CA MET A 159 -10.14 10.31 2.09
C MET A 159 -11.00 11.55 2.33
N ALA A 160 -11.11 12.42 1.32
CA ALA A 160 -11.86 13.68 1.44
C ALA A 160 -13.37 13.45 1.62
N ASP A 161 -13.88 12.27 1.26
CA ASP A 161 -15.24 11.82 1.55
C ASP A 161 -15.53 11.61 3.05
N GLY A 162 -14.52 11.76 3.92
CA GLY A 162 -14.63 11.62 5.37
C GLY A 162 -14.62 10.18 5.86
N TYR A 163 -14.56 9.19 4.95
CA TYR A 163 -14.50 7.78 5.31
C TYR A 163 -13.05 7.33 5.52
N THR A 164 -12.92 6.33 6.39
CA THR A 164 -11.64 5.67 6.62
C THR A 164 -11.58 4.39 5.80
N TYR A 165 -10.47 4.23 5.10
CA TYR A 165 -10.15 3.07 4.30
C TYR A 165 -9.03 2.30 4.96
N GLN A 166 -9.05 0.98 4.88
CA GLN A 166 -8.02 0.15 5.48
C GLN A 166 -7.62 -1.04 4.61
N TRP A 167 -6.32 -1.32 4.57
CA TRP A 167 -5.76 -2.54 4.01
C TRP A 167 -5.53 -3.55 5.12
N THR A 168 -6.12 -4.75 4.99
CA THR A 168 -5.90 -5.87 5.91
C THR A 168 -4.59 -6.60 5.60
N SER A 169 -3.91 -7.11 6.62
CA SER A 169 -2.63 -7.83 6.45
C SER A 169 -2.87 -9.28 5.97
N LYS A 170 -3.77 -10.01 6.63
CA LYS A 170 -4.03 -11.44 6.35
C LYS A 170 -4.85 -11.64 5.08
N GLY A 171 -5.96 -10.91 4.97
CA GLY A 171 -6.90 -11.04 3.86
C GLY A 171 -6.52 -10.22 2.63
N ARG A 172 -5.67 -9.20 2.79
CA ARG A 172 -5.28 -8.25 1.73
C ARG A 172 -6.50 -7.59 1.06
N TRP A 173 -7.55 -7.38 1.85
CA TRP A 173 -8.75 -6.66 1.47
C TRP A 173 -8.54 -5.16 1.67
N LEU A 174 -9.09 -4.37 0.76
CA LEU A 174 -9.35 -2.96 0.95
C LEU A 174 -10.77 -2.82 1.47
N GLU A 175 -10.91 -2.23 2.63
CA GLU A 175 -12.18 -2.06 3.32
C GLU A 175 -12.47 -0.58 3.53
N LYS A 176 -13.67 -0.14 3.16
CA LYS A 176 -14.26 1.13 3.59
C LYS A 176 -14.94 0.90 4.94
N VAL A 177 -14.54 1.66 5.96
CA VAL A 177 -14.98 1.45 7.33
C VAL A 177 -15.96 2.55 7.73
N HIS A 178 -17.16 2.13 8.12
CA HIS A 178 -18.19 2.98 8.71
C HIS A 178 -18.13 2.86 10.24
N ASN A 179 -18.30 3.97 10.96
CA ASN A 179 -18.31 4.03 12.43
C ASN A 179 -17.03 3.45 13.07
N VAL A 180 -15.87 3.90 12.59
CA VAL A 180 -14.56 3.41 13.03
C VAL A 180 -14.43 3.48 14.55
N GLY A 181 -14.15 2.34 15.18
CA GLY A 181 -13.92 2.24 16.62
C GLY A 181 -15.17 2.01 17.46
N GLU A 182 -16.36 2.04 16.87
CA GLU A 182 -17.59 1.62 17.52
C GLU A 182 -17.77 0.11 17.36
N LYS A 183 -17.47 -0.65 18.41
CA LYS A 183 -17.27 -2.11 18.29
C LYS A 183 -18.40 -2.85 17.57
N GLU A 184 -19.65 -2.58 17.97
CA GLU A 184 -20.83 -3.33 17.53
C GLU A 184 -21.49 -2.73 16.28
N SER A 185 -21.27 -1.44 16.02
CA SER A 185 -21.81 -0.70 14.88
C SER A 185 -20.79 -0.48 13.75
N GLU A 186 -19.55 -0.93 13.91
CA GLU A 186 -18.53 -0.86 12.86
C GLU A 186 -18.90 -1.80 11.71
N VAL A 187 -19.07 -1.21 10.53
CA VAL A 187 -19.33 -1.93 9.29
C VAL A 187 -18.10 -1.77 8.39
N ARG A 188 -17.59 -2.90 7.91
CA ARG A 188 -16.44 -2.98 7.01
C ARG A 188 -16.91 -3.46 5.65
N GLU A 189 -16.97 -2.55 4.70
CA GLU A 189 -17.34 -2.84 3.33
C GLU A 189 -16.09 -3.14 2.51
N ARG A 190 -15.99 -4.37 1.98
CA ARG A 190 -14.89 -4.73 1.08
C ARG A 190 -15.11 -4.09 -0.29
N ILE A 191 -14.18 -3.25 -0.69
CA ILE A 191 -14.21 -2.51 -1.96
C ILE A 191 -13.05 -2.88 -2.88
N GLY A 192 -12.16 -3.76 -2.42
CA GLY A 192 -11.08 -4.28 -3.25
C GLY A 192 -10.26 -5.35 -2.55
N ARG A 193 -9.34 -5.97 -3.29
CA ARG A 193 -8.39 -6.96 -2.79
C ARG A 193 -7.10 -6.96 -3.56
N VAL A 194 -6.06 -7.49 -2.93
CA VAL A 194 -4.76 -7.74 -3.55
C VAL A 194 -4.43 -9.23 -3.55
N ILE A 195 -4.13 -9.74 -4.75
CA ILE A 195 -3.66 -11.10 -5.00
C ILE A 195 -2.16 -11.03 -5.31
N PRO A 196 -1.27 -11.60 -4.49
CA PRO A 196 0.17 -11.53 -4.76
C PRO A 196 0.59 -12.39 -5.94
N ASN A 197 1.47 -11.85 -6.78
CA ASN A 197 2.08 -12.57 -7.91
C ASN A 197 3.51 -13.00 -7.54
N GLY A 198 3.63 -13.67 -6.37
CA GLY A 198 4.91 -14.08 -5.80
C GLY A 198 5.88 -12.91 -5.61
N VAL A 199 7.09 -13.04 -6.12
CA VAL A 199 8.11 -11.99 -6.04
C VAL A 199 7.98 -10.93 -7.12
N ASN A 200 7.13 -11.12 -8.13
CA ASN A 200 7.07 -10.24 -9.30
C ASN A 200 6.17 -9.04 -9.11
N GLY A 201 5.31 -9.04 -8.09
CA GLY A 201 4.40 -7.93 -7.79
C GLY A 201 3.07 -8.46 -7.30
N PHE A 202 1.98 -7.84 -7.70
CA PHE A 202 0.64 -8.18 -7.24
C PHE A 202 -0.44 -7.74 -8.23
N THR A 203 -1.60 -8.35 -8.13
CA THR A 203 -2.81 -7.97 -8.86
C THR A 203 -3.77 -7.28 -7.90
N LEU A 204 -4.24 -6.11 -8.26
CA LEU A 204 -5.21 -5.30 -7.55
C LEU A 204 -6.58 -5.47 -8.21
N VAL A 205 -7.60 -5.77 -7.41
CA VAL A 205 -9.01 -5.79 -7.82
C VAL A 205 -9.72 -4.72 -7.00
N ILE A 206 -10.40 -3.76 -7.64
CA ILE A 206 -11.03 -2.62 -6.95
C ILE A 206 -12.35 -2.22 -7.58
N ASP A 207 -13.26 -1.73 -6.75
CA ASP A 207 -14.47 -1.00 -7.17
C ASP A 207 -14.14 0.50 -7.27
N GLU A 208 -13.96 0.98 -8.51
CA GLU A 208 -13.60 2.38 -8.78
C GLU A 208 -14.74 3.38 -8.48
N SER A 209 -15.97 2.90 -8.26
CA SER A 209 -17.07 3.77 -7.83
C SER A 209 -16.90 4.24 -6.37
N LYS A 210 -16.11 3.51 -5.58
CA LYS A 210 -15.92 3.78 -4.13
C LYS A 210 -14.55 4.34 -3.79
N ILE A 211 -13.54 4.10 -4.61
CA ILE A 211 -12.18 4.63 -4.40
C ILE A 211 -11.52 4.95 -5.74
N CYS A 212 -10.75 6.04 -5.78
CA CYS A 212 -9.95 6.34 -6.96
C CYS A 212 -8.79 5.35 -7.12
N ARG A 213 -8.57 4.94 -8.37
CA ARG A 213 -7.57 3.93 -8.75
C ARG A 213 -6.15 4.31 -8.32
N GLU A 214 -5.76 5.56 -8.48
CA GLU A 214 -4.41 6.06 -8.16
C GLU A 214 -4.12 5.91 -6.67
N MET A 215 -5.11 6.20 -5.82
CA MET A 215 -5.01 6.03 -4.37
C MET A 215 -4.97 4.57 -3.98
N ALA A 216 -5.82 3.74 -4.58
CA ALA A 216 -5.82 2.30 -4.33
C ALA A 216 -4.47 1.66 -4.73
N LEU A 217 -3.93 1.98 -5.91
CA LEU A 217 -2.62 1.50 -6.36
C LEU A 217 -1.48 1.99 -5.45
N SER A 218 -1.49 3.27 -5.07
CA SER A 218 -0.44 3.87 -4.25
C SER A 218 -0.43 3.32 -2.82
N SER A 219 -1.60 3.21 -2.18
CA SER A 219 -1.76 2.64 -0.84
C SER A 219 -1.53 1.12 -0.83
N ALA A 220 -1.90 0.40 -1.90
CA ALA A 220 -1.57 -1.01 -2.08
C ALA A 220 -0.06 -1.21 -2.24
N LEU A 221 0.65 -0.37 -3.00
CA LEU A 221 2.11 -0.46 -3.12
C LEU A 221 2.79 -0.21 -1.77
N CYS A 222 2.30 0.78 -1.01
CA CYS A 222 2.78 1.03 0.35
C CYS A 222 2.61 -0.21 1.24
N SER A 223 1.42 -0.82 1.22
CA SER A 223 1.12 -2.04 1.96
C SER A 223 1.90 -3.25 1.43
N HIS A 224 2.20 -3.32 0.14
CA HIS A 224 3.04 -4.37 -0.43
C HIS A 224 4.47 -4.29 0.10
N ILE A 225 5.03 -3.09 0.19
CA ILE A 225 6.39 -2.86 0.70
C ILE A 225 6.45 -3.12 2.22
N ASP A 226 5.47 -2.62 2.96
CA ASP A 226 5.51 -2.64 4.43
C ASP A 226 4.86 -3.87 5.04
N HIS A 227 3.69 -4.28 4.57
CA HIS A 227 2.91 -5.39 5.16
C HIS A 227 3.20 -6.70 4.45
N TRP A 228 2.85 -6.81 3.16
CA TRP A 228 2.67 -8.11 2.52
C TRP A 228 3.96 -8.78 2.05
N ASN A 229 5.06 -8.03 1.87
CA ASN A 229 6.36 -8.56 1.45
C ASN A 229 7.35 -8.76 2.62
N THR A 230 6.82 -9.08 3.80
CA THR A 230 7.61 -9.25 5.03
C THR A 230 7.44 -10.65 5.61
N SER A 231 8.48 -11.14 6.30
CA SER A 231 8.52 -12.52 6.80
C SER A 231 8.12 -12.66 8.26
N ILE A 232 8.30 -11.59 9.04
CA ILE A 232 7.99 -11.56 10.47
C ILE A 232 7.23 -10.26 10.75
N GLU A 233 6.10 -10.40 11.43
CA GLU A 233 5.28 -9.31 11.94
C GLU A 233 5.26 -9.38 13.47
N VAL A 234 5.54 -8.25 14.15
CA VAL A 234 5.41 -8.12 15.61
C VAL A 234 4.56 -6.89 15.92
N GLY A 235 3.27 -7.12 16.19
CA GLY A 235 2.25 -6.07 16.38
C GLY A 235 2.30 -4.98 15.31
N GLY A 236 2.41 -5.45 14.06
CA GLY A 236 2.51 -4.68 12.84
C GLY A 236 3.73 -3.74 12.72
N ILE A 237 4.81 -4.11 13.39
CA ILE A 237 6.16 -3.86 12.86
C ILE A 237 6.54 -5.05 11.97
N TYR A 238 6.90 -4.73 10.74
CA TYR A 238 7.18 -5.72 9.72
C TYR A 238 8.68 -5.77 9.40
N TYR A 239 9.21 -6.99 9.31
CA TYR A 239 10.59 -7.24 8.92
C TYR A 239 10.64 -7.64 7.46
N ALA A 240 11.17 -6.73 6.64
CA ALA A 240 11.46 -7.00 5.24
C ALA A 240 12.20 -8.34 5.11
N LYS A 241 11.73 -9.18 4.18
CA LYS A 241 12.35 -10.46 3.88
C LYS A 241 13.81 -10.21 3.47
N GLN A 242 14.74 -10.52 4.37
CA GLN A 242 16.15 -10.46 4.01
C GLN A 242 16.46 -11.66 3.11
N PRO A 243 17.15 -11.47 1.97
CA PRO A 243 17.67 -12.61 1.23
C PRO A 243 18.52 -13.42 2.21
N GLY A 244 18.25 -14.72 2.31
CA GLY A 244 18.80 -15.57 3.36
C GLY A 244 20.31 -15.44 3.45
N GLN A 245 20.81 -14.66 4.39
CA GLN A 245 22.20 -14.77 4.79
C GLN A 245 22.29 -16.03 5.63
N VAL A 246 22.93 -17.03 5.04
CA VAL A 246 23.38 -18.24 5.71
C VAL A 246 24.27 -17.81 6.88
N ARG A 247 23.77 -17.98 8.10
CA ARG A 247 24.28 -17.39 9.35
C ARG A 247 25.53 -18.11 9.90
N TRP A 248 26.47 -18.53 9.04
CA TRP A 248 27.67 -19.28 9.46
C TRP A 248 28.95 -19.01 8.63
N LYS A 249 29.14 -17.80 8.09
CA LYS A 249 30.51 -17.33 7.82
C LYS A 249 30.99 -16.45 8.98
N ARG A 250 31.91 -17.01 9.76
CA ARG A 250 32.83 -16.25 10.62
C ARG A 250 33.88 -15.63 9.71
N ASP A 251 34.12 -14.33 9.86
CA ASP A 251 35.46 -13.76 9.71
C ASP A 251 35.95 -13.46 11.13
#